data_AF-A0A1F2RS30-F1
#
_entry.id   AF-A0A1F2RS30-F1
#
_cell.length_a   1.000
_cell.length_b   1.000
_cell.length_c   1.000
_cell.angle_alpha   90.00
_cell.angle_beta   90.00
_cell.angle_gamma   90.00
#
_symmetry.space_group_name_H-M   'P 1'
#
loop_
_entity.id
_entity.type
_entity.pdbx_description
1 polymer ?
#
loop_
_entity_poly.entity_id
_entity_poly.type
_entity_poly.pdbx_seq_one_letter_code
_entity_poly.pdbx_strand_id
1 'polypeptide(L)'
;MPASVQRQAGIKQGDRVNFKVSHRSITITAVPSPTYMPTKAELAAIRKGEAEIARGEFVTLRELLHDRDRRRRKGGTKAARKVSS
;
A
#
# COMPACT_ATOMS: atom_id res chain seq x y z
N MET A 1 19.85 -13.55 15.20
CA MET A 1 19.83 -14.87 14.53
C MET A 1 21.14 -15.04 13.77
N PRO A 2 21.89 -16.13 13.95
CA PRO A 2 23.12 -16.38 13.21
C PRO A 2 22.88 -16.43 11.69
N ALA A 3 23.85 -15.95 10.90
CA ALA A 3 23.74 -15.89 9.44
C ALA A 3 23.58 -17.28 8.79
N SER A 4 24.18 -18.32 9.38
CA SER A 4 24.03 -19.71 8.93
C SER A 4 22.57 -20.18 8.98
N VAL A 5 21.87 -19.87 10.07
CA VAL A 5 20.46 -20.24 10.27
C VAL A 5 19.56 -19.47 9.31
N GLN A 6 19.84 -18.18 9.07
CA GLN A 6 19.09 -17.36 8.11
C GLN A 6 19.19 -17.93 6.69
N ARG A 7 20.43 -18.27 6.25
CA ARG A 7 20.67 -18.87 4.94
C ARG A 7 19.98 -20.23 4.80
N GLN A 8 20.09 -21.08 5.81
CA GLN A 8 19.45 -22.40 5.82
C GLN A 8 17.92 -22.31 5.79
N ALA A 9 17.35 -21.29 6.44
CA ALA A 9 15.91 -21.02 6.43
C ALA A 9 15.43 -20.24 5.19
N GLY A 10 16.33 -19.81 4.30
CA GLY A 10 16.01 -19.00 3.12
C GLY A 10 15.50 -17.59 3.43
N ILE A 11 15.74 -17.07 4.64
CA ILE A 11 15.26 -15.76 5.10
C ILE A 11 16.31 -14.70 4.79
N LYS A 12 15.91 -13.63 4.10
CA LYS A 12 16.73 -12.46 3.80
C LYS A 12 16.34 -11.27 4.65
N GLN A 13 17.26 -10.32 4.77
CA GLN A 13 16.96 -9.04 5.41
C GLN A 13 15.86 -8.32 4.62
N GLY A 14 14.78 -7.92 5.30
CA GLY A 14 13.61 -7.28 4.69
C GLY A 14 12.45 -8.24 4.41
N ASP A 15 12.65 -9.55 4.54
CA ASP A 15 11.56 -10.52 4.39
C ASP A 15 10.54 -10.39 5.52
N ARG A 16 9.27 -10.56 5.17
CA ARG A 16 8.21 -10.76 6.17
C ARG A 16 8.32 -12.18 6.70
N VAL A 17 8.23 -12.34 8.01
CA VAL A 17 8.28 -13.64 8.68
C VAL A 17 7.10 -13.79 9.63
N ASN A 18 6.63 -15.02 9.79
CA ASN A 18 5.66 -15.37 10.82
C ASN A 18 6.39 -16.02 12.00
N PHE A 19 5.95 -15.70 13.21
CA PHE A 19 6.48 -16.27 14.45
C PHE A 19 5.42 -17.14 15.11
N LYS A 20 5.76 -18.41 15.35
CA LYS A 20 4.97 -19.28 16.21
C LYS A 20 5.78 -19.58 17.45
N VAL A 21 5.22 -19.29 18.62
CA VAL A 21 5.87 -19.51 19.91
C VAL A 21 5.21 -20.71 20.60
N SER A 22 6.03 -21.60 21.13
CA SER A 22 5.64 -22.74 21.97
C SER A 22 6.61 -22.86 23.15
N HIS A 23 6.30 -23.73 24.11
CA HIS A 23 7.14 -23.87 25.30
C HIS A 23 8.60 -24.18 24.90
N ARG A 24 9.52 -23.29 25.27
CA ARG A 24 10.96 -23.32 24.96
C ARG A 24 11.33 -23.33 23.46
N SER A 25 10.40 -23.03 22.56
CA SER A 25 10.64 -23.05 21.11
C SER A 25 9.99 -21.87 20.37
N ILE A 26 10.72 -21.30 19.41
CA ILE A 26 10.22 -20.27 18.49
C ILE A 26 10.46 -20.77 17.07
N THR A 27 9.38 -20.94 16.31
CA THR A 27 9.43 -21.25 14.88
C THR A 27 9.30 -19.95 14.10
N ILE A 28 10.25 -19.70 13.21
CA ILE A 28 10.26 -18.57 12.28
C ILE A 28 10.05 -19.11 10.89
N THR A 29 9.03 -18.64 10.19
CA THR A 29 8.71 -19.08 8.82
C THR A 29 8.76 -17.88 7.89
N ALA A 30 9.48 -17.99 6.77
CA ALA A 30 9.44 -16.99 5.71
C ALA A 30 8.01 -16.91 5.15
N VAL A 31 7.44 -15.70 5.12
CA VAL A 31 6.15 -15.46 4.49
C VAL A 31 6.45 -14.92 3.09
N PRO A 32 6.10 -15.66 2.02
CA PRO A 32 6.24 -15.11 0.68
C PRO A 32 5.47 -13.80 0.63
N SER A 33 6.07 -12.79 -0.01
CA SER A 33 5.34 -11.57 -0.29
C SER A 33 4.07 -11.96 -1.04
N PRO A 34 2.89 -11.47 -0.65
CA PRO A 34 1.69 -11.75 -1.40
C PRO A 34 1.93 -11.26 -2.82
N THR A 35 2.03 -12.18 -3.77
CA THR A 35 2.05 -11.86 -5.20
C THR A 35 0.64 -11.38 -5.52
N TYR A 36 0.41 -10.08 -5.34
CA TYR A 36 -0.85 -9.49 -5.66
C TYR A 36 -1.05 -9.61 -7.18
N MET A 37 -2.02 -10.44 -7.56
CA MET A 37 -2.50 -10.50 -8.93
C MET A 37 -3.67 -9.54 -9.05
N PRO A 38 -3.58 -8.48 -9.88
CA PRO A 38 -4.68 -7.56 -10.05
C PRO A 38 -5.89 -8.29 -10.62
N THR A 39 -7.07 -7.95 -10.13
CA THR A 39 -8.33 -8.42 -10.71
C THR A 39 -8.50 -7.90 -12.14
N LYS A 40 -9.43 -8.49 -12.90
CA LYS A 40 -9.76 -8.01 -14.25
C LYS A 40 -10.16 -6.52 -14.24
N ALA A 41 -10.88 -6.08 -13.21
CA ALA A 41 -11.31 -4.70 -13.06
C ALA A 41 -10.11 -3.76 -12.80
N GLU A 42 -9.19 -4.18 -11.94
CA GLU A 42 -7.98 -3.40 -11.65
C GLU A 42 -7.04 -3.34 -12.85
N LEU A 43 -6.87 -4.45 -13.60
CA LEU A 43 -6.14 -4.43 -14.87
C LEU A 43 -6.75 -3.47 -15.88
N ALA A 44 -8.09 -3.42 -15.98
CA ALA A 44 -8.77 -2.48 -16.86
C ALA A 44 -8.54 -1.02 -16.42
N ALA A 45 -8.58 -0.76 -15.11
CA ALA A 45 -8.29 0.56 -14.56
C ALA A 45 -6.84 1.00 -14.81
N ILE A 46 -5.87 0.09 -14.65
CA ILE A 46 -4.45 0.34 -14.95
C ILE A 46 -4.29 0.71 -16.43
N ARG A 47 -4.81 -0.12 -17.35
CA ARG A 47 -4.73 0.15 -18.81
C ARG A 47 -5.37 1.47 -19.19
N LYS A 48 -6.50 1.81 -18.57
CA LYS A 48 -7.16 3.10 -18.77
C LYS A 48 -6.24 4.25 -18.35
N GLY A 49 -5.66 4.17 -17.16
CA GLY A 49 -4.72 5.18 -16.68
C GLY A 49 -3.50 5.33 -17.58
N GLU A 50 -2.93 4.22 -18.05
CA GLU A 50 -1.81 4.23 -19.02
C GLU A 50 -2.20 4.93 -20.33
N ALA A 51 -3.41 4.68 -20.84
CA ALA A 51 -3.92 5.33 -22.04
C ALA A 51 -4.21 6.83 -21.85
N GLU A 52 -4.64 7.26 -20.66
CA GLU A 52 -4.81 8.68 -20.31
C GLU A 52 -3.43 9.38 -20.27
N ILE A 53 -2.43 8.77 -19.64
CA ILE A 53 -1.05 9.29 -19.62
C ILE A 53 -0.50 9.44 -21.05
N ALA A 54 -0.66 8.42 -21.90
CA ALA A 54 -0.21 8.46 -23.29
C ALA A 54 -0.87 9.58 -24.11
N ARG A 55 -2.12 9.94 -23.78
CA ARG A 55 -2.87 11.04 -24.41
C ARG A 55 -2.54 12.42 -23.82
N GLY A 56 -1.68 12.50 -22.80
CA GLY A 56 -1.40 13.74 -22.08
C GLY A 56 -2.51 14.15 -21.09
N GLU A 57 -3.46 13.26 -20.82
CA GLU A 57 -4.56 13.47 -19.87
C GLU A 57 -4.11 13.10 -18.45
N PHE A 58 -3.06 13.74 -17.95
CA PHE A 58 -2.55 13.53 -16.59
C PHE A 58 -2.43 14.84 -15.83
N VAL A 59 -2.43 14.75 -14.50
CA VAL A 59 -2.12 15.86 -13.61
C VAL A 59 -0.77 15.63 -12.96
N THR A 60 -0.03 16.71 -12.72
CA THR A 60 1.21 16.66 -11.95
C THR A 60 0.93 16.32 -10.49
N LEU A 61 1.95 15.82 -9.78
CA LEU A 61 1.84 15.55 -8.35
C LEU A 61 1.42 16.80 -7.56
N ARG A 62 1.92 17.97 -7.95
CA ARG A 62 1.57 19.25 -7.30
C ARG A 62 0.09 19.58 -7.47
N GLU A 63 -0.45 19.43 -8.67
CA GLU A 63 -1.88 19.65 -8.95
C GLU A 63 -2.75 18.65 -8.19
N LEU A 64 -2.37 17.37 -8.16
CA LEU A 64 -3.07 16.35 -7.40
C LEU A 64 -3.14 16.68 -5.90
N LEU A 65 -2.01 17.10 -5.30
CA LEU A 65 -1.95 17.47 -3.89
C LEU A 65 -2.81 18.70 -3.60
N HIS A 66 -2.74 19.72 -4.46
CA HIS A 66 -3.58 20.91 -4.34
C HIS A 66 -5.07 20.60 -4.42
N ASP A 67 -5.49 19.73 -5.35
CA ASP A 67 -6.88 19.31 -5.48
C ASP A 67 -7.35 18.50 -4.26
N ARG A 68 -6.49 17.62 -3.73
CA ARG A 68 -6.79 16.85 -2.52
C ARG A 68 -6.97 17.75 -1.31
N ASP A 69 -6.09 18.73 -1.13
CA ASP A 69 -6.17 19.71 -0.04
C ASP A 69 -7.40 20.62 -0.18
N ARG A 70 -7.75 21.02 -1.41
CA ARG A 70 -8.97 21.78 -1.70
C ARG A 70 -10.22 20.98 -1.34
N ARG A 71 -10.28 19.69 -1.70
CA ARG A 71 -11.40 18.79 -1.34
C ARG A 71 -11.49 18.58 0.17
N ARG A 72 -10.36 18.39 0.87
CA ARG A 72 -10.33 18.27 2.33
C ARG A 72 -10.88 19.52 3.02
N ARG A 73 -10.47 20.71 2.56
CA ARG A 73 -11.00 21.99 3.08
C ARG A 73 -12.51 22.13 2.83
N LYS A 74 -12.99 21.78 1.64
CA LYS A 74 -14.43 21.83 1.30
C LYS A 74 -15.27 20.87 2.15
N GLY A 75 -14.73 19.70 2.51
CA GLY A 75 -15.36 18.77 3.45
C GLY A 75 -15.46 19.34 4.87
N GLY A 76 -14.40 19.99 5.35
CA GLY A 76 -14.36 20.62 6.67
C GLY A 76 -15.35 21.78 6.84
N THR A 77 -15.53 22.62 5.82
CA THR A 77 -16.48 23.76 5.89
C THR A 77 -17.94 23.31 6.00
N LYS A 78 -18.29 22.13 5.47
CA LYS A 78 -19.65 21.56 5.58
C LYS A 78 -19.94 21.01 6.99
N ALA A 79 -18.92 20.55 7.71
CA ALA A 79 -19.05 20.09 9.09
C ALA A 79 -19.17 21.27 10.09
N ALA A 80 -18.40 22.35 9.87
CA ALA A 80 -18.45 23.53 10.74
C ALA A 80 -19.80 24.27 10.69
N ARG A 81 -20.53 24.23 9.57
CA ARG A 81 -21.84 24.88 9.42
C ARG A 81 -23.00 24.16 10.13
N LYS A 82 -22.76 23.00 10.76
CA LYS A 82 -23.77 22.29 11.57
C LYS A 82 -23.64 22.51 13.08
N VAL A 83 -22.64 23.27 13.54
CA VAL A 83 -22.45 23.57 14.97
C VAL A 83 -22.61 25.07 15.20
N SER A 84 -23.85 25.52 15.11
CA SER A 84 -24.29 26.81 15.64
C SER A 84 -25.76 26.66 16.00
N SER A 85 -26.00 26.24 17.25
CA SER A 85 -27.29 26.31 17.95
C SER A 85 -27.13 27.32 19.07
#